data_AF-J9Y0A2-F1
#
_entry.id   AF-J9Y0A2-F1
#
_cell.length_a   1.000
_cell.length_b   1.000
_cell.length_c   1.000
_cell.angle_alpha   90.00
_cell.angle_beta   90.00
_cell.angle_gamma   90.00
#
_symmetry.space_group_name_H-M   'P 1'
#
loop_
_entity.id
_entity.type
_entity.pdbx_description
1 polymer ?
#
loop_
_entity_poly.entity_id
_entity_poly.type
_entity_poly.pdbx_seq_one_letter_code
_entity_poly.pdbx_strand_id
1 'polypeptide(L)'
;LINTQMYNSPGISIALIFITVGIGFKLSLAPSHQWTPDVYEGSPTPVVAFLSVTSTVAASALATRIFDIPFYFSSNEWHLLLEILAILSMILGNLIAITQTSMKRMLAYSSIGQIGYVIIGIIVGDS
;
A
#
# COMPACT_ATOMS: atom_id res chain seq x y z
N LEU A 1 12.97 -29.62 11.05
CA LEU A 1 11.59 -30.16 10.94
C LEU A 1 10.57 -29.35 11.74
N ILE A 2 10.76 -29.08 13.04
CA ILE A 2 9.79 -28.29 13.82
C ILE A 2 9.71 -26.82 13.36
N ASN A 3 10.86 -26.16 13.13
CA ASN A 3 10.89 -24.77 12.64
C ASN A 3 10.24 -24.61 11.25
N THR A 4 10.48 -25.54 10.34
CA THR A 4 9.90 -25.54 8.98
C THR A 4 8.38 -25.74 8.97
N GLN A 5 7.83 -26.45 9.96
CA GLN A 5 6.37 -26.61 10.10
C GLN A 5 5.71 -25.35 10.68
N MET A 6 6.42 -24.61 11.54
CA MET A 6 5.95 -23.31 12.04
C MET A 6 5.90 -22.28 10.91
N TYR A 7 6.92 -22.20 10.05
CA TYR A 7 6.96 -21.24 8.93
C TYR A 7 5.86 -21.48 7.88
N ASN A 8 5.48 -22.74 7.65
CA ASN A 8 4.41 -23.11 6.73
C ASN A 8 3.04 -23.25 7.44
N SER A 9 2.87 -22.62 8.60
CA SER A 9 1.61 -22.62 9.32
C SER A 9 0.57 -21.72 8.62
N PRO A 10 -0.69 -22.16 8.45
CA PRO A 10 -1.75 -21.32 7.90
C PRO A 10 -1.96 -20.03 8.72
N GLY A 11 -1.62 -20.04 10.01
CA GLY A 11 -1.73 -18.86 10.86
C GLY A 11 -0.83 -17.70 10.41
N ILE A 12 0.36 -18.00 9.88
CA ILE A 12 1.29 -16.97 9.40
C ILE A 12 0.76 -16.37 8.10
N SER A 13 0.28 -17.20 7.17
CA SER A 13 -0.31 -16.72 5.91
C SER A 13 -1.52 -15.81 6.17
N ILE A 14 -2.38 -16.17 7.14
CA ILE A 14 -3.51 -15.33 7.56
C ILE A 14 -3.00 -14.01 8.14
N ALA A 15 -2.03 -14.04 9.06
CA ALA A 15 -1.47 -12.82 9.64
C ALA A 15 -0.88 -11.89 8.57
N LEU A 16 -0.13 -12.45 7.61
CA LEU A 16 0.47 -11.74 6.49
C LEU A 16 -0.62 -11.05 5.66
N ILE A 17 -1.70 -11.74 5.29
CA ILE A 17 -2.81 -11.15 4.52
C ILE A 17 -3.45 -9.99 5.29
N PHE A 18 -3.81 -10.19 6.56
CA PHE A 18 -4.48 -9.15 7.36
C PHE A 18 -3.60 -7.92 7.57
N ILE A 19 -2.30 -8.12 7.82
CA ILE A 19 -1.33 -7.03 7.95
C ILE A 19 -1.19 -6.28 6.63
N THR A 20 -1.05 -6.99 5.50
CA THR A 20 -0.98 -6.38 4.16
C THR A 20 -2.22 -5.57 3.85
N VAL A 21 -3.42 -6.04 4.20
CA VAL A 21 -4.68 -5.29 4.03
C VAL A 21 -4.68 -4.00 4.86
N GLY A 22 -4.22 -4.06 6.12
CA GLY A 22 -4.12 -2.88 7.00
C GLY A 22 -3.11 -1.85 6.51
N ILE A 23 -1.94 -2.31 6.05
CA ILE A 23 -0.92 -1.46 5.43
C ILE A 23 -1.47 -0.86 4.13
N GLY A 24 -2.12 -1.67 3.29
CA GLY A 24 -2.74 -1.23 2.04
C GLY A 24 -3.81 -0.17 2.26
N PHE A 25 -4.62 -0.28 3.30
CA PHE A 25 -5.56 0.78 3.69
C PHE A 25 -4.86 2.09 4.06
N LYS A 26 -3.81 2.02 4.89
CA LYS A 26 -3.03 3.21 5.31
C LYS A 26 -2.32 3.89 4.14
N LEU A 27 -1.88 3.11 3.17
CA LEU A 27 -1.21 3.57 1.95
C LEU A 27 -2.17 3.91 0.81
N SER A 28 -3.47 3.69 0.98
CA SER A 28 -4.47 3.85 -0.08
C SER A 28 -4.18 2.99 -1.33
N LEU A 29 -3.62 1.79 -1.15
CA LEU A 29 -3.44 0.83 -2.24
C LEU A 29 -4.79 0.22 -2.65
N ALA A 30 -4.95 -0.05 -3.94
CA ALA A 30 -6.06 -0.83 -4.43
C ALA A 30 -5.98 -2.28 -3.92
N PRO A 31 -7.11 -2.88 -3.45
CA PRO A 31 -8.47 -2.37 -3.54
C PRO A 31 -8.88 -1.39 -2.43
N SER A 32 -8.16 -1.25 -1.31
CA SER A 32 -8.53 -0.48 -0.11
C SER A 32 -8.48 1.06 -0.22
N HIS A 33 -8.60 1.63 -1.42
CA HIS A 33 -8.33 3.05 -1.70
C HIS A 33 -9.56 3.97 -1.67
N GLN A 34 -10.77 3.41 -1.56
CA GLN A 34 -12.06 4.10 -1.78
C GLN A 34 -12.26 5.33 -0.90
N TRP A 35 -11.67 5.33 0.30
CA TRP A 35 -11.79 6.44 1.25
C TRP A 35 -11.02 7.70 0.81
N THR A 36 -9.95 7.52 0.03
CA THR A 36 -8.96 8.57 -0.26
C THR A 36 -9.55 9.74 -1.06
N PRO A 37 -10.27 9.52 -2.17
CA PRO A 37 -10.83 10.61 -2.96
C PRO A 37 -11.81 11.48 -2.17
N ASP A 38 -12.68 10.84 -1.38
CA ASP A 38 -13.72 11.55 -0.63
C ASP A 38 -13.12 12.34 0.56
N VAL A 39 -12.09 11.80 1.22
CA VAL A 39 -11.37 12.53 2.26
C VAL A 39 -10.58 13.70 1.69
N TYR A 40 -9.94 13.54 0.53
CA TYR A 40 -9.22 14.64 -0.12
C TYR A 40 -10.17 15.76 -0.52
N GLU A 41 -11.34 15.43 -1.05
CA GLU A 41 -12.32 16.43 -1.47
C GLU A 41 -12.96 17.14 -0.28
N GLY A 42 -13.41 16.37 0.72
CA GLY A 42 -14.16 16.87 1.87
C GLY A 42 -13.32 17.57 2.94
N SER A 43 -12.00 17.36 2.98
CA SER A 43 -11.14 17.96 4.00
C SER A 43 -10.58 19.33 3.59
N PRO A 44 -10.22 20.19 4.57
CA PRO A 44 -9.45 21.39 4.32
C PRO A 44 -8.11 21.08 3.65
N THR A 45 -7.71 21.87 2.66
CA THR A 45 -6.49 21.66 1.86
C THR A 45 -5.21 21.44 2.68
N PRO A 46 -4.97 22.15 3.81
CA PRO A 46 -3.75 21.91 4.62
C PRO A 46 -3.73 20.51 5.24
N VAL A 47 -4.89 20.00 5.65
CA VAL A 47 -5.02 18.66 6.26
C VAL A 47 -4.74 17.59 5.21
N VAL A 48 -5.27 17.77 4.00
CA VAL A 48 -5.02 16.86 2.87
C VAL A 48 -3.54 16.83 2.52
N ALA A 49 -2.89 17.99 2.43
CA ALA A 49 -1.46 18.07 2.12
C ALA A 49 -0.58 17.39 3.18
N PHE A 50 -0.94 17.51 4.46
CA PHE A 50 -0.23 16.83 5.54
C PHE A 50 -0.42 15.31 5.48
N LEU A 51 -1.67 14.85 5.33
CA LEU A 51 -1.99 13.43 5.29
C LEU A 51 -1.44 12.74 4.03
N SER A 52 -1.44 13.42 2.89
CA SER A 52 -0.96 12.86 1.62
C SER A 52 0.53 12.55 1.63
N VAL A 53 1.33 13.31 2.37
CA VAL A 53 2.79 13.15 2.44
C VAL A 53 3.21 12.45 3.72
N THR A 54 2.96 13.05 4.88
CA THR A 54 3.55 12.59 6.15
C THR A 54 3.02 11.22 6.55
N SER A 55 1.71 11.01 6.47
CA SER A 55 1.12 9.70 6.80
C SER A 55 1.59 8.61 5.84
N THR A 56 1.69 8.93 4.55
CA THR A 56 2.11 7.98 3.52
C THR A 56 3.57 7.57 3.69
N VAL A 57 4.48 8.53 3.91
CA VAL A 57 5.91 8.24 4.15
C VAL A 57 6.10 7.39 5.40
N ALA A 58 5.41 7.73 6.49
CA ALA A 58 5.48 6.95 7.73
C ALA A 58 4.95 5.53 7.53
N ALA A 59 3.85 5.36 6.79
CA ALA A 59 3.30 4.05 6.47
C ALA A 59 4.20 3.23 5.54
N SER A 60 4.88 3.85 4.57
CA SER A 60 5.85 3.16 3.71
C SER A 60 7.07 2.68 4.50
N ALA A 61 7.60 3.51 5.41
CA ALA A 61 8.71 3.11 6.30
C ALA A 61 8.30 2.02 7.31
N LEU A 62 7.04 2.02 7.75
CA LEU A 62 6.49 0.94 8.56
C LEU A 62 6.33 -0.35 7.73
N ALA A 63 5.90 -0.24 6.47
CA ALA A 63 5.74 -1.38 5.59
C ALA A 63 7.07 -2.11 5.37
N THR A 64 8.16 -1.40 5.03
CA THR A 64 9.48 -2.04 4.88
C THR A 64 9.87 -2.79 6.15
N ARG A 65 9.77 -2.14 7.32
CA ARG A 65 10.15 -2.76 8.59
C ARG A 65 9.30 -3.98 8.96
N ILE A 66 8.02 -3.98 8.61
CA ILE A 66 7.10 -5.10 8.89
C ILE A 66 7.31 -6.24 7.90
N PHE A 67 7.66 -6.00 6.64
CA PHE A 67 7.88 -7.11 5.71
C PHE A 67 9.27 -7.73 5.88
N ASP A 68 10.30 -6.90 6.10
CA ASP A 68 11.69 -7.36 6.17
C ASP A 68 12.00 -8.13 7.46
N ILE A 69 11.40 -7.76 8.61
CA ILE A 69 11.78 -8.33 9.92
C ILE A 69 10.96 -9.58 10.27
N PRO A 70 9.64 -9.49 10.52
CA PRO A 70 8.85 -10.66 10.94
C PRO A 70 8.49 -11.60 9.78
N PHE A 71 8.53 -11.16 8.52
CA PHE A 71 8.18 -11.99 7.35
C PHE A 71 9.36 -12.31 6.44
N TYR A 72 10.59 -12.16 6.93
CA TYR A 72 11.82 -12.48 6.19
C TYR A 72 11.82 -13.87 5.53
N PHE A 73 11.27 -14.87 6.22
CA PHE A 73 11.21 -16.25 5.74
C PHE A 73 10.14 -16.49 4.65
N SER A 74 9.31 -15.49 4.35
CA SER A 74 8.19 -15.55 3.40
C SER A 74 8.28 -14.42 2.36
N SER A 75 9.51 -14.05 1.97
CA SER A 75 9.77 -12.94 1.04
C SER A 75 9.03 -13.07 -0.28
N ASN A 76 9.05 -14.28 -0.85
CA ASN A 76 8.40 -14.54 -2.12
C ASN A 76 6.88 -14.32 -2.07
N GLU A 77 6.22 -14.68 -0.97
CA GLU A 77 4.78 -14.50 -0.81
C GLU A 77 4.38 -13.03 -0.63
N TRP A 78 5.10 -12.27 0.21
CA TRP A 78 4.76 -10.86 0.39
C TRP A 78 5.19 -9.99 -0.80
N HIS A 79 6.25 -10.35 -1.53
CA HIS A 79 6.59 -9.75 -2.83
C HIS A 79 5.42 -9.87 -3.81
N LEU A 80 4.94 -11.10 -4.04
CA LEU A 80 3.84 -11.36 -4.96
C LEU A 80 2.58 -10.57 -4.60
N LEU A 81 2.24 -10.50 -3.31
CA LEU A 81 1.09 -9.72 -2.85
C LEU A 81 1.27 -8.22 -3.13
N LEU A 82 2.41 -7.65 -2.72
CA LEU A 82 2.68 -6.23 -2.93
C LEU A 82 2.78 -5.86 -4.42
N GLU A 83 3.32 -6.74 -5.26
CA GLU A 83 3.35 -6.56 -6.72
C GLU A 83 1.95 -6.42 -7.31
N ILE A 84 1.04 -7.33 -6.95
CA ILE A 84 -0.35 -7.29 -7.40
C ILE A 84 -1.02 -5.98 -6.96
N LEU A 85 -0.85 -5.60 -5.69
CA LEU A 85 -1.41 -4.35 -5.15
C LEU A 85 -0.81 -3.11 -5.85
N ALA A 86 0.50 -3.11 -6.11
CA ALA A 86 1.20 -2.02 -6.76
C ALA A 86 0.73 -1.83 -8.21
N ILE A 87 0.67 -2.91 -8.99
CA ILE A 87 0.19 -2.89 -10.38
C ILE A 87 -1.26 -2.40 -10.42
N LEU A 88 -2.12 -2.93 -9.56
CA LEU A 88 -3.51 -2.53 -9.51
C LEU A 88 -3.68 -1.05 -9.16
N SER A 89 -2.89 -0.54 -8.20
CA SER A 89 -2.93 0.86 -7.76
C SER A 89 -2.42 1.81 -8.84
N MET A 90 -1.34 1.46 -9.55
CA MET A 90 -0.82 2.24 -10.67
C MET A 90 -1.84 2.33 -11.81
N ILE A 91 -2.47 1.21 -12.17
CA ILE A 91 -3.48 1.18 -13.24
C ILE A 91 -4.71 1.97 -12.84
N LEU A 92 -5.34 1.64 -11.70
CA LEU A 92 -6.60 2.28 -11.29
C LEU A 92 -6.40 3.75 -10.93
N GLY A 93 -5.34 4.10 -10.20
CA GLY A 93 -5.04 5.47 -9.81
C GLY A 93 -4.85 6.37 -11.03
N ASN A 94 -4.01 5.96 -11.99
CA ASN A 94 -3.74 6.78 -13.17
C ASN A 94 -4.93 6.85 -14.14
N LEU A 95 -5.64 5.74 -14.38
CA LEU A 95 -6.79 5.73 -15.29
C LEU A 95 -7.96 6.56 -14.76
N ILE A 96 -8.28 6.42 -13.47
CA ILE A 96 -9.41 7.14 -12.87
C ILE A 96 -9.07 8.63 -12.68
N ALA A 97 -7.81 8.98 -12.46
CA ALA A 97 -7.39 10.38 -12.36
C ALA A 97 -7.72 11.19 -13.63
N ILE A 98 -7.58 10.59 -14.82
CA ILE A 98 -7.84 11.25 -16.11
C ILE A 98 -9.32 11.65 -16.26
N THR A 99 -10.24 10.91 -15.65
CA THR A 99 -11.68 11.17 -15.75
C THR A 99 -12.19 12.15 -14.70
N GLN A 100 -11.37 12.55 -13.72
CA GLN A 100 -11.79 13.46 -12.66
C GLN A 100 -11.85 14.92 -13.15
N THR A 101 -12.92 15.62 -12.78
CA THR A 101 -13.08 17.07 -13.02
C THR A 101 -12.66 17.92 -11.82
N SER A 102 -12.74 17.37 -10.61
CA SER A 102 -12.32 18.02 -9.36
C SER A 102 -10.81 17.87 -9.18
N MET A 103 -10.11 18.99 -9.03
CA MET A 103 -8.65 18.99 -8.83
C MET A 103 -8.24 18.19 -7.59
N LYS A 104 -9.02 18.25 -6.50
CA LYS A 104 -8.74 17.49 -5.28
C LYS A 104 -8.88 15.98 -5.48
N ARG A 105 -9.94 15.54 -6.17
CA ARG A 105 -10.12 14.11 -6.50
C ARG A 105 -9.04 13.62 -7.46
N MET A 106 -8.70 14.42 -8.47
CA MET A 106 -7.62 14.12 -9.41
C MET A 106 -6.29 13.91 -8.66
N LEU A 107 -5.95 14.80 -7.71
CA LEU A 107 -4.76 14.65 -6.87
C LEU A 107 -4.83 13.40 -5.98
N ALA A 108 -6.00 13.06 -5.43
CA ALA A 108 -6.17 11.84 -4.64
C ALA A 108 -5.86 10.57 -5.45
N TYR A 109 -6.42 10.46 -6.67
CA TYR A 109 -6.14 9.34 -7.56
C TYR A 109 -4.70 9.33 -8.07
N SER A 110 -4.09 10.50 -8.29
CA SER A 110 -2.67 10.61 -8.60
C SER A 110 -1.80 10.08 -7.45
N SER A 111 -2.13 10.40 -6.19
CA SER A 111 -1.43 9.83 -5.02
C SER A 111 -1.59 8.31 -4.91
N ILE A 112 -2.76 7.77 -5.24
CA ILE A 112 -3.00 6.30 -5.32
C ILE A 112 -2.11 5.65 -6.39
N GLY A 113 -1.94 6.30 -7.55
CA GLY A 113 -1.01 5.84 -8.57
C GLY A 113 0.45 5.91 -8.11
N GLN A 114 0.82 7.03 -7.48
CA GLN A 114 2.18 7.31 -6.99
C GLN A 114 2.66 6.28 -5.97
N ILE A 115 1.82 5.90 -5.02
CA ILE A 115 2.20 4.93 -3.98
C ILE A 115 2.50 3.55 -4.58
N GLY A 116 1.86 3.19 -5.69
CA GLY A 116 2.18 1.96 -6.43
C GLY A 116 3.64 1.91 -6.88
N TYR A 117 4.20 3.02 -7.39
CA TYR A 117 5.61 3.09 -7.75
C TYR A 117 6.54 2.98 -6.55
N VAL A 118 6.16 3.54 -5.40
CA VAL A 118 6.93 3.42 -4.15
C VAL A 118 6.98 1.97 -3.68
N ILE A 119 5.86 1.24 -3.75
CA ILE A 119 5.83 -0.19 -3.39
C ILE A 119 6.77 -1.02 -4.25
N ILE A 120 6.88 -0.74 -5.56
CA ILE A 120 7.88 -1.39 -6.42
C ILE A 120 9.30 -1.17 -5.89
N GLY A 121 9.61 0.05 -5.44
CA GLY A 121 10.90 0.36 -4.82
C GLY A 121 11.15 -0.44 -3.54
N ILE A 122 10.11 -0.67 -2.72
CA ILE A 122 10.21 -1.49 -1.50
C ILE A 122 10.52 -2.94 -1.85
N ILE A 123 9.79 -3.52 -2.82
CA ILE A 123 9.98 -4.92 -3.24
C ILE A 123 11.41 -5.16 -3.75
N VAL A 124 11.95 -4.24 -4.55
CA VAL A 124 13.32 -4.37 -5.10
C VAL A 124 14.39 -4.10 -4.03
N GLY A 125 14.06 -3.38 -2.96
CA GLY A 125 14.98 -3.05 -1.88
C GLY A 125 15.34 -4.21 -0.93
N ASP A 126 14.58 -5.32 -0.95
CA ASP A 126 14.77 -6.51 -0.11
C ASP A 126 15.90 -7.45 -0.59
N SER A 127 16.99 -6.89 -1.13
CA SER A 127 18.12 -7.65 -1.69
C SER A 127 19.22 -7.96 -0.66
#